data_AF-A0A1R3X353-F1
#
_entry.id   AF-A0A1R3X353-F1
#
_cell.length_a   1.000
_cell.length_b   1.000
_cell.length_c   1.000
_cell.angle_alpha   90.00
_cell.angle_beta   90.00
_cell.angle_gamma   90.00
#
_symmetry.space_group_name_H-M   'P 1'
#
loop_
_entity.id
_entity.type
_entity.pdbx_description
1 polymer ?
#
loop_
_entity_poly.entity_id
_entity_poly.type
_entity_poly.pdbx_seq_one_letter_code
_entity_poly.pdbx_strand_id
1 'polypeptide(L)'
;MKLALDRPLNPYLVLATAIVLPGVGQVLNRQPFRGLLFLFFMFLLGGYTLKTAAPDVSLLGKFAGGAFVYAMAIFDAYRHARVRHELWRHRPG
;
A
#
# COMPACT_ATOMS: atom_id res chain seq x y z
N MET A 1 13.91 -8.74 -20.77
CA MET A 1 12.52 -8.61 -20.31
C MET A 1 11.84 -7.51 -21.14
N LYS A 2 11.01 -7.88 -22.12
CA LYS A 2 10.28 -6.92 -22.96
C LYS A 2 9.19 -6.29 -22.09
N LEU A 3 9.40 -5.06 -21.61
CA LEU A 3 8.33 -4.23 -21.05
C LEU A 3 7.45 -3.76 -22.22
N ALA A 4 6.54 -4.64 -22.65
CA ALA A 4 5.29 -4.20 -23.24
C ALA A 4 4.60 -3.37 -22.15
N LEU A 5 4.84 -2.06 -22.19
CA LEU A 5 4.23 -1.11 -21.27
C LEU A 5 2.80 -0.88 -21.76
N ASP A 6 1.97 -1.91 -21.57
CA ASP A 6 0.53 -1.75 -21.61
C ASP A 6 0.17 -0.56 -20.73
N ARG A 7 -0.82 0.24 -21.16
CA ARG A 7 -1.22 1.46 -20.47
C ARG A 7 -1.44 1.17 -18.98
N PRO A 8 -0.63 1.75 -18.06
CA PRO A 8 -0.79 1.50 -16.65
C PRO A 8 -2.12 2.08 -16.15
N LEU A 9 -2.71 1.43 -15.15
CA LEU A 9 -3.89 1.93 -14.45
C LEU A 9 -3.67 3.36 -13.95
N ASN A 10 -4.74 4.15 -13.92
CA ASN A 10 -4.69 5.51 -13.40
C ASN A 10 -4.18 5.50 -11.94
N PRO A 11 -3.09 6.21 -11.60
CA PRO A 11 -2.53 6.23 -10.24
C PRO A 11 -3.55 6.62 -9.16
N TYR A 12 -4.50 7.49 -9.48
CA TYR A 12 -5.54 7.92 -8.53
C TYR A 12 -6.55 6.80 -8.22
N LEU A 13 -6.81 5.90 -9.17
CA LEU A 13 -7.62 4.71 -8.90
C LEU A 13 -6.87 3.75 -7.96
N VAL A 14 -5.57 3.54 -8.20
CA VAL A 14 -4.74 2.71 -7.31
C VAL A 14 -4.69 3.30 -5.89
N LEU A 15 -4.57 4.63 -5.77
CA LEU A 15 -4.62 5.33 -4.49
C LEU A 15 -5.96 5.14 -3.78
N ALA A 16 -7.07 5.41 -4.48
CA ALA A 16 -8.42 5.25 -3.91
C ALA A 16 -8.64 3.80 -3.44
N THR A 17 -8.25 2.80 -4.23
CA THR A 17 -8.35 1.40 -3.82
C THR A 17 -7.47 1.08 -2.61
N ALA A 18 -6.24 1.61 -2.53
CA ALA A 18 -5.36 1.38 -1.38
C ALA A 18 -5.89 2.00 -0.09
N ILE A 19 -6.56 3.16 -0.17
CA ILE A 19 -7.21 3.84 0.97
C ILE A 19 -8.44 3.09 1.48
N VAL A 20 -9.16 2.36 0.62
CA VAL A 20 -10.36 1.62 1.03
C VAL A 20 -10.04 0.18 1.44
N LEU A 21 -9.09 -0.46 0.74
CA LEU A 21 -8.77 -1.87 0.88
C LEU A 21 -7.27 -2.09 1.12
N PRO A 22 -6.85 -2.44 2.34
CA PRO A 22 -5.44 -2.66 2.65
C PRO A 22 -4.85 -3.80 1.81
N GLY A 23 -3.66 -3.56 1.24
CA GLY A 23 -2.94 -4.52 0.39
C GLY A 23 -3.45 -4.66 -1.05
N VAL A 24 -4.62 -4.11 -1.40
CA VAL A 24 -5.24 -4.30 -2.73
C VAL A 24 -4.66 -3.36 -3.78
N GLY A 25 -4.16 -2.17 -3.39
CA GLY A 25 -3.44 -1.28 -4.32
C GLY A 25 -2.22 -1.97 -4.97
N GLN A 26 -1.54 -2.85 -4.22
CA GLN A 26 -0.44 -3.66 -4.72
C GLN A 26 -0.93 -4.74 -5.71
N VAL A 27 -2.12 -5.30 -5.51
CA VAL A 27 -2.73 -6.25 -6.45
C VAL A 27 -3.05 -5.56 -7.78
N LEU A 28 -3.63 -4.35 -7.76
CA LEU A 28 -3.83 -3.53 -8.96
C LEU A 28 -2.49 -3.20 -9.65
N ASN A 29 -1.42 -3.13 -8.86
CA ASN A 29 -0.08 -2.96 -9.39
C ASN A 29 0.57 -4.24 -9.93
N ARG A 30 -0.13 -5.39 -9.90
CA ARG A 30 0.39 -6.74 -10.23
C ARG A 30 1.52 -7.21 -9.30
N GLN A 31 1.45 -6.81 -8.03
CA GLN A 31 2.41 -7.18 -6.97
C GLN A 31 1.69 -7.81 -5.75
N PRO A 32 0.93 -8.91 -5.92
CA PRO A 32 0.11 -9.47 -4.85
C PRO A 32 0.92 -9.90 -3.61
N PHE A 33 2.13 -10.45 -3.80
CA PHE A 33 3.00 -10.82 -2.69
C PHE A 33 3.41 -9.62 -1.83
N ARG A 34 3.64 -8.46 -2.46
CA ARG A 34 3.95 -7.22 -1.73
C ARG A 34 2.75 -6.73 -0.92
N GLY A 35 1.54 -6.87 -1.46
CA GLY A 35 0.29 -6.60 -0.73
C GLY A 35 0.13 -7.51 0.49
N LEU A 36 0.39 -8.82 0.33
CA LEU A 36 0.35 -9.78 1.43
C LEU A 36 1.38 -9.47 2.52
N LEU A 37 2.59 -9.06 2.13
CA LEU A 37 3.64 -8.66 3.08
C LEU A 37 3.20 -7.47 3.94
N PHE A 38 2.59 -6.44 3.32
CA PHE A 38 2.01 -5.31 4.06
C PHE A 38 0.90 -5.75 5.01
N LEU A 39 -0.02 -6.62 4.56
CA LEU A 39 -1.09 -7.14 5.42
C LEU A 39 -0.53 -7.92 6.61
N PHE A 40 0.44 -8.80 6.37
CA PHE A 40 1.11 -9.57 7.41
C PHE A 40 1.71 -8.65 8.48
N PHE A 41 2.53 -7.66 8.07
CA PHE A 41 3.14 -6.73 9.03
C PHE A 41 2.13 -5.79 9.69
N MET A 42 1.05 -5.42 9.00
CA MET A 42 -0.03 -4.62 9.58
C MET A 42 -0.69 -5.36 10.75
N PHE A 43 -1.02 -6.64 10.58
CA PHE A 43 -1.58 -7.45 11.66
C PHE A 43 -0.56 -7.77 12.73
N LEU A 44 0.69 -8.07 12.36
CA LEU A 44 1.75 -8.36 13.33
C LEU A 44 2.02 -7.16 14.24
N LEU A 45 2.28 -5.98 13.66
CA LEU A 45 2.59 -4.77 14.43
C LEU A 45 1.34 -4.16 15.07
N GLY A 46 0.18 -4.27 14.43
CA GLY A 46 -1.11 -3.87 15.02
C GLY A 46 -1.43 -4.70 16.25
N GLY A 47 -1.29 -6.02 16.17
CA GLY A 47 -1.47 -6.92 17.31
C GLY A 47 -0.43 -6.69 18.41
N TYR A 48 0.83 -6.47 18.04
CA TYR A 48 1.90 -6.18 19.01
C TYR A 48 1.67 -4.87 19.76
N THR A 49 1.30 -3.80 19.05
CA THR A 49 0.96 -2.51 19.67
C THR A 49 -0.29 -2.60 20.52
N LEU A 50 -1.31 -3.36 20.09
CA LEU A 50 -2.52 -3.57 20.88
C LEU A 50 -2.21 -4.30 22.19
N LYS A 51 -1.31 -5.28 22.15
CA LYS A 51 -0.95 -6.09 23.32
C LYS A 51 -0.09 -5.34 24.33
N THR A 52 0.72 -4.39 23.87
CA THR A 52 1.69 -3.67 24.71
C THR A 52 1.22 -2.27 25.13
N ALA A 53 0.20 -1.72 24.49
CA ALA A 53 -0.35 -0.41 24.83
C ALA A 53 -1.02 -0.40 26.22
N ALA A 54 -0.80 0.69 26.97
CA ALA A 54 -1.47 0.90 28.25
C ALA A 54 -2.99 1.12 28.07
N PRO A 55 -3.80 0.87 29.12
CA PRO A 55 -5.26 0.94 29.01
C PRO A 55 -5.80 2.32 28.61
N ASP A 56 -5.13 3.38 29.02
CA ASP A 56 -5.43 4.79 28.80
C ASP A 56 -5.03 5.31 27.41
N VAL A 57 -4.26 4.54 26.64
CA VAL A 57 -3.88 4.89 25.27
C VAL A 57 -5.11 4.88 24.35
N SER A 58 -5.19 5.88 23.47
CA SER A 58 -6.25 6.01 22.48
C SER A 58 -6.33 4.79 21.54
N LEU A 59 -7.48 4.59 20.89
CA LEU A 59 -7.65 3.49 19.95
C LEU A 59 -6.61 3.51 18.82
N LEU A 60 -6.33 4.69 18.25
CA LEU A 60 -5.31 4.84 17.22
C LEU A 60 -3.91 4.51 17.74
N GLY A 61 -3.61 4.89 18.99
CA GLY A 61 -2.34 4.54 19.64
C GLY A 61 -2.20 3.04 19.89
N LYS A 62 -3.29 2.37 20.30
CA LYS A 62 -3.34 0.91 20.48
C LYS A 62 -3.08 0.15 19.17
N PHE A 63 -3.40 0.73 18.02
CA PHE A 63 -3.12 0.13 16.71
C PHE A 63 -2.01 0.85 15.93
N ALA A 64 -1.15 1.64 16.61
CA ALA A 64 -0.19 2.51 15.94
C ALA A 64 0.72 1.77 14.94
N GLY A 65 1.13 0.55 15.29
CA GLY A 65 1.97 -0.28 14.42
C GLY A 65 1.24 -0.68 13.13
N GLY A 66 -0.02 -1.10 13.23
CA GLY A 66 -0.85 -1.43 12.08
C GLY A 66 -1.20 -0.20 11.25
N ALA A 67 -1.55 0.91 11.90
CA ALA A 67 -1.85 2.19 11.23
C ALA A 67 -0.64 2.72 10.45
N PHE A 68 0.57 2.63 11.02
CA PHE A 68 1.80 3.01 10.34
C PHE A 68 2.05 2.15 9.09
N VAL A 69 1.98 0.82 9.21
CA VAL A 69 2.16 -0.08 8.06
C VAL A 69 1.10 0.18 7.00
N TYR A 70 -0.13 0.51 7.41
CA TYR A 70 -1.20 0.83 6.47
C TYR A 70 -0.89 2.10 5.66
N ALA A 71 -0.48 3.18 6.32
CA ALA A 71 -0.08 4.42 5.66
C ALA A 71 1.06 4.18 4.66
N MET A 72 2.05 3.36 5.05
CA MET A 72 3.15 2.96 4.17
C MET A 72 2.67 2.15 2.97
N ALA A 73 1.71 1.23 3.15
CA ALA A 73 1.13 0.46 2.06
C ALA A 73 0.39 1.35 1.04
N ILE A 74 -0.34 2.38 1.51
CA ILE A 74 -1.04 3.34 0.64
C ILE A 74 -0.02 4.14 -0.19
N PHE A 75 0.98 4.72 0.48
CA PHE A 75 2.02 5.50 -0.18
C PHE A 75 2.78 4.67 -1.22
N ASP A 76 3.14 3.44 -0.85
CA ASP A 76 3.84 2.50 -1.71
C ASP A 76 3.06 2.16 -2.99
N ALA A 77 1.77 1.86 -2.86
CA ALA A 77 0.90 1.54 -3.98
C ALA A 77 0.77 2.72 -4.95
N TYR A 78 0.52 3.92 -4.44
CA TYR A 78 0.39 5.12 -5.26
C TYR A 78 1.70 5.49 -5.94
N ARG A 79 2.82 5.51 -5.20
CA ARG A 79 4.14 5.84 -5.76
C ARG A 79 4.50 4.89 -6.89
N HIS A 80 4.28 3.58 -6.70
CA HIS A 80 4.56 2.59 -7.74
C HIS A 80 3.69 2.79 -8.99
N ALA A 81 2.40 3.06 -8.81
CA ALA A 81 1.50 3.36 -9.92
C ALA A 81 1.91 4.65 -10.65
N ARG A 82 2.23 5.71 -9.89
CA ARG A 82 2.60 7.03 -10.44
C ARG A 82 3.88 6.95 -11.25
N VAL A 83 4.93 6.31 -10.73
CA VAL A 83 6.19 6.15 -11.47
C VAL A 83 5.96 5.42 -12.80
N ARG A 84 5.21 4.31 -12.81
CA ARG A 84 4.91 3.59 -14.06
C ARG A 84 4.09 4.40 -15.04
N HIS A 85 3.12 5.17 -14.54
CA HIS A 85 2.32 6.06 -15.36
C HIS A 85 3.15 7.17 -16.01
N GLU A 86 4.06 7.77 -15.25
CA GLU A 86 4.98 8.79 -15.77
C GLU A 86 5.97 8.23 -16.78
N LEU A 87 6.51 7.03 -16.55
CA LEU A 87 7.40 6.34 -17.50
C LEU A 87 6.67 5.99 -18.81
N TRP A 88 5.41 5.57 -18.74
CA TRP A 88 4.59 5.34 -19.93
C TRP A 88 4.30 6.66 -20.68
N ARG A 89 3.99 7.74 -19.95
CA ARG A 89 3.65 9.05 -20.51
C ARG A 89 4.82 9.72 -21.25
N HIS A 90 6.05 9.53 -20.76
CA HIS A 90 7.26 10.13 -21.34
C HIS A 90 8.00 9.19 -22.30
N ARG A 91 7.45 8.02 -22.63
CA ARG A 91 8.09 7.10 -23.56
C ARG A 91 8.09 7.74 -24.96
N PRO A 92 9.27 8.04 -25.56
CA PRO A 92 9.32 8.48 -26.95
C PRO A 92 8.76 7.36 -27.83
N GLY A 93 7.89 7.74 -28.76
CA GLY A 93 7.29 6.83 -29.75
C GLY A 93 8.33 6.26 -30.70
#